data_AF-A0A2E1TM86-F1
#
_entry.id   AF-A0A2E1TM86-F1
#
_cell.length_a   1.000
_cell.length_b   1.000
_cell.length_c   1.000
_cell.angle_alpha   90.00
_cell.angle_beta   90.00
_cell.angle_gamma   90.00
#
_symmetry.space_group_name_H-M   'P 1'
#
loop_
_entity.id
_entity.type
_entity.pdbx_description
1 polymer ?
#
loop_
_entity_poly.entity_id
_entity_poly.type
_entity_poly.pdbx_seq_one_letter_code
_entity_poly.pdbx_strand_id
1 'polypeptide(L)'
;MYKFLSVVVISGWGMCAHIANSAGCSSEVRILGDDLKGVTLSQQKTQQLASILFDARKYCFAQEEEKALKYINKARLLVGLKATTGEFDWENVPLESLEMVD
;
A
#
# COMPACT_ATOMS: atom_id res chain seq x y z
N MET A 1 49.61 -16.40 -35.12
CA MET A 1 48.13 -16.48 -35.22
C MET A 1 47.55 -15.85 -33.97
N TYR A 2 46.96 -14.65 -34.10
CA TYR A 2 46.33 -13.92 -33.01
C TYR A 2 44.99 -14.58 -32.67
N LYS A 3 44.79 -14.97 -31.41
CA LYS A 3 43.51 -15.49 -30.92
C LYS A 3 42.78 -14.35 -30.21
N PHE A 4 41.60 -14.03 -30.74
CA PHE A 4 40.79 -12.87 -30.40
C PHE A 4 40.35 -12.86 -28.94
N LEU A 5 40.30 -11.64 -28.40
CA LEU A 5 39.64 -11.25 -27.15
C LEU A 5 38.16 -11.67 -27.16
N SER A 6 37.67 -12.12 -26.01
CA SER A 6 36.30 -11.83 -25.57
C SER A 6 36.36 -11.25 -24.17
N VAL A 7 36.46 -9.92 -24.09
CA VAL A 7 36.14 -9.15 -22.90
C VAL A 7 34.63 -9.22 -22.74
N VAL A 8 34.15 -9.92 -21.72
CA VAL A 8 32.75 -9.85 -21.33
C VAL A 8 32.53 -8.44 -20.78
N VAL A 9 31.92 -7.59 -21.60
CA VAL A 9 31.40 -6.29 -21.21
C VAL A 9 30.29 -6.58 -20.19
N ILE A 10 30.60 -6.35 -18.91
CA ILE A 10 29.59 -6.29 -17.86
C ILE A 10 28.83 -4.99 -18.12
N SER A 11 27.85 -5.05 -19.01
CA SER A 11 26.91 -3.97 -19.25
C SER A 11 26.18 -3.70 -17.95
N GLY A 12 26.52 -2.57 -17.33
CA GLY A 12 25.91 -2.08 -16.11
C GLY A 12 24.42 -1.92 -16.30
N TRP A 13 23.68 -2.90 -15.79
CA TRP A 13 22.27 -2.77 -15.47
C TRP A 13 22.22 -2.88 -13.96
N GLY A 14 22.51 -1.75 -13.32
CA GLY A 14 22.08 -1.54 -11.95
C GLY A 14 20.56 -1.63 -11.96
N MET A 15 20.04 -2.83 -11.69
CA MET A 15 18.68 -2.99 -11.21
C MET A 15 18.66 -2.32 -9.85
N CYS A 16 18.49 -1.00 -9.84
CA CYS A 16 17.87 -0.33 -8.71
C CYS A 16 16.49 -0.97 -8.60
N ALA A 17 16.41 -2.07 -7.84
CA ALA A 17 15.18 -2.48 -7.23
C ALA A 17 14.72 -1.24 -6.47
N HIS A 18 13.73 -0.53 -7.03
CA HIS A 18 12.93 0.38 -6.26
C HIS A 18 12.44 -0.45 -5.09
N ILE A 19 13.06 -0.24 -3.92
CA ILE A 19 12.47 -0.66 -2.67
C ILE A 19 11.23 0.23 -2.58
N ALA A 20 10.14 -0.23 -3.17
CA ALA A 20 8.83 0.31 -2.93
C ALA A 20 8.64 0.11 -1.42
N ASN A 21 8.93 1.16 -0.67
CA ASN A 21 8.72 1.20 0.76
C ASN A 21 7.20 1.12 0.90
N SER A 22 6.68 -0.10 1.09
CA SER A 22 5.25 -0.29 1.28
C SER A 22 4.88 0.59 2.48
N ALA A 23 3.86 1.43 2.30
CA ALA A 23 3.19 2.03 3.44
C ALA A 23 2.51 0.85 4.14
N GLY A 24 3.22 0.18 5.05
CA GLY A 24 2.82 -1.11 5.61
C GLY A 24 1.37 -1.11 6.08
N CYS A 25 0.75 -2.30 6.18
CA CYS A 25 -0.70 -2.46 6.36
C CYS A 25 -1.34 -1.57 7.45
N SER A 26 -0.60 -1.15 8.47
CA SER A 26 -1.07 -0.22 9.52
C SER A 26 -1.40 1.17 8.95
N SER A 27 -0.59 1.69 8.05
CA SER A 27 -0.82 2.95 7.35
C SER A 27 -2.08 2.86 6.50
N GLU A 28 -2.24 1.79 5.73
CA GLU A 28 -3.41 1.59 4.88
C GLU A 28 -4.71 1.42 5.68
N VAL A 29 -4.67 0.78 6.85
CA VAL A 29 -5.83 0.73 7.76
C VAL A 29 -6.19 2.13 8.28
N ARG A 30 -5.19 2.97 8.58
CA ARG A 30 -5.43 4.35 9.01
C ARG A 30 -6.05 5.19 7.90
N ILE A 31 -5.46 5.15 6.70
CA ILE A 31 -5.95 5.85 5.51
C ILE A 31 -7.38 5.43 5.19
N LEU A 32 -7.67 4.13 5.22
CA LEU A 32 -9.04 3.64 5.05
C LEU A 32 -9.99 4.19 6.12
N GLY A 33 -9.55 4.30 7.37
CA GLY A 33 -10.34 4.93 8.43
C GLY A 33 -10.66 6.40 8.14
N ASP A 34 -9.72 7.14 7.57
CA ASP A 34 -9.92 8.52 7.13
C ASP A 34 -10.87 8.60 5.94
N ASP A 35 -10.71 7.75 4.92
CA ASP A 35 -11.57 7.69 3.73
C ASP A 35 -13.03 7.32 4.06
N LEU A 36 -13.25 6.58 5.15
CA LEU A 36 -14.59 6.19 5.60
C LEU A 36 -15.33 7.32 6.34
N LYS A 37 -14.65 8.41 6.71
CA LYS A 37 -15.30 9.56 7.35
C LYS A 37 -16.33 10.17 6.41
N GLY A 38 -17.57 10.30 6.87
CA GLY A 38 -18.67 10.86 6.09
C GLY A 38 -19.34 9.86 5.13
N VAL A 39 -18.84 8.63 5.01
CA VAL A 39 -19.50 7.58 4.22
C VAL A 39 -20.73 7.08 4.96
N THR A 40 -21.91 7.33 4.38
CA THR A 40 -23.18 6.82 4.91
C THR A 40 -23.43 5.41 4.38
N LEU A 41 -23.54 4.43 5.28
CA LEU A 41 -23.77 3.02 4.96
C LEU A 41 -25.07 2.52 5.58
N SER A 42 -25.70 1.55 4.91
CA SER A 42 -26.78 0.78 5.54
C SER A 42 -26.24 -0.04 6.71
N GLN A 43 -27.10 -0.37 7.67
CA GLN A 43 -26.71 -1.19 8.84
C GLN A 43 -26.04 -2.51 8.43
N GLN A 44 -26.56 -3.17 7.40
CA GLN A 44 -25.98 -4.40 6.86
C GLN A 44 -24.56 -4.18 6.31
N LYS A 45 -24.35 -3.11 5.53
CA LYS A 45 -23.01 -2.79 5.00
C LYS A 45 -22.04 -2.41 6.12
N THR A 46 -22.51 -1.70 7.15
CA THR A 46 -21.68 -1.36 8.33
C THR A 46 -21.20 -2.61 9.07
N GLN A 47 -22.08 -3.59 9.29
CA GLN A 47 -21.71 -4.85 9.94
C GLN A 47 -20.70 -5.66 9.08
N GLN A 48 -20.95 -5.74 7.77
CA GLN A 48 -20.03 -6.39 6.84
C GLN A 48 -18.65 -5.69 6.82
N LEU A 49 -18.64 -4.37 6.77
CA LEU A 49 -17.41 -3.57 6.80
C LEU A 49 -16.63 -3.79 8.10
N ALA A 50 -17.31 -3.78 9.25
CA ALA A 50 -16.67 -4.02 10.55
C ALA A 50 -16.01 -5.41 10.62
N SER A 51 -16.69 -6.44 10.12
CA SER A 51 -16.14 -7.80 10.03
C SER A 51 -14.88 -7.85 9.15
N ILE A 52 -14.90 -7.22 7.97
CA ILE A 52 -13.74 -7.16 7.06
C ILE A 52 -12.57 -6.39 7.68
N LEU A 53 -12.84 -5.25 8.33
CA LEU A 53 -11.81 -4.44 8.99
C LEU A 53 -11.16 -5.17 10.17
N PHE A 54 -11.94 -5.98 10.89
CA PHE A 54 -11.40 -6.84 11.95
C PHE A 54 -10.38 -7.84 11.39
N ASP A 55 -10.71 -8.52 10.30
CA ASP A 55 -9.78 -9.44 9.62
C ASP A 55 -8.54 -8.71 9.10
N ALA A 56 -8.70 -7.55 8.47
CA ALA A 56 -7.58 -6.73 8.01
C ALA A 56 -6.60 -6.40 9.14
N ARG A 57 -7.11 -5.94 10.28
CA ARG A 57 -6.30 -5.65 11.48
C ARG A 57 -5.64 -6.91 12.03
N LYS A 58 -6.37 -8.02 12.12
CA LYS A 58 -5.84 -9.31 12.58
C LYS A 58 -4.62 -9.74 11.75
N TYR A 59 -4.73 -9.72 10.42
CA TYR A 59 -3.61 -10.09 9.54
C TYR A 59 -2.46 -9.08 9.63
N CYS A 60 -2.78 -7.79 9.77
CA CYS A 60 -1.76 -6.77 9.94
C CYS A 60 -0.96 -6.96 11.23
N PHE A 61 -1.62 -7.27 12.35
CA PHE A 61 -0.95 -7.61 13.61
C PHE A 61 -0.12 -8.89 13.52
N ALA A 62 -0.53 -9.85 12.70
CA ALA A 62 0.22 -11.08 12.43
C ALA A 62 1.38 -10.88 11.44
N GLN A 63 1.65 -9.65 10.97
CA GLN A 63 2.65 -9.33 9.95
C GLN A 63 2.41 -10.04 8.61
N GLU A 64 1.17 -10.46 8.33
CA GLU A 64 0.77 -11.04 7.07
C GLU A 64 0.27 -9.94 6.11
N GLU A 65 1.18 -9.08 5.64
CA GLU A 65 0.84 -7.85 4.92
C GLU A 65 -0.01 -8.07 3.66
N GLU A 66 0.33 -9.06 2.83
CA GLU A 66 -0.43 -9.37 1.61
C GLU A 66 -1.88 -9.73 1.93
N LYS A 67 -2.11 -10.52 2.98
CA LYS A 67 -3.46 -10.88 3.42
C LYS A 67 -4.16 -9.67 4.01
N ALA A 68 -3.48 -8.85 4.81
CA ALA A 68 -4.03 -7.61 5.34
C ALA A 68 -4.51 -6.69 4.19
N LEU A 69 -3.66 -6.45 3.20
CA LEU A 69 -3.97 -5.64 2.01
C LEU A 69 -5.18 -6.18 1.23
N LYS A 70 -5.30 -7.51 1.11
CA LYS A 70 -6.47 -8.14 0.49
C LYS A 70 -7.78 -7.76 1.20
N TYR A 71 -7.80 -7.78 2.53
CA TYR A 71 -8.99 -7.39 3.30
C TYR A 71 -9.22 -5.87 3.30
N ILE A 72 -8.17 -5.06 3.29
CA ILE A 72 -8.26 -3.60 3.13
C ILE A 72 -8.91 -3.27 1.78
N ASN A 73 -8.44 -3.88 0.69
CA ASN A 73 -9.03 -3.69 -0.64
C ASN A 73 -10.47 -4.20 -0.73
N LYS A 74 -10.79 -5.30 -0.06
CA LYS A 74 -12.17 -5.77 0.06
C LYS A 74 -13.07 -4.74 0.75
N ALA A 75 -12.59 -4.10 1.82
CA ALA A 75 -13.31 -3.04 2.51
C ALA A 75 -13.50 -1.81 1.60
N ARG A 76 -12.45 -1.36 0.91
CA ARG A 76 -12.49 -0.25 -0.05
C ARG A 76 -13.56 -0.48 -1.12
N LEU A 77 -13.55 -1.66 -1.74
CA LEU A 77 -14.52 -2.01 -2.79
C LEU A 77 -15.97 -2.07 -2.26
N LEU A 78 -16.19 -2.54 -1.02
CA LEU A 78 -17.53 -2.61 -0.41
C LEU A 78 -18.20 -1.22 -0.31
N VAL A 79 -17.39 -0.18 -0.10
CA VAL A 79 -17.83 1.21 0.05
C VAL A 79 -17.62 2.06 -1.21
N GLY A 80 -17.17 1.46 -2.32
CA GLY A 80 -16.97 2.14 -3.60
C GLY A 80 -15.67 2.95 -3.72
N LEU A 81 -14.70 2.72 -2.83
CA LEU A 81 -13.38 3.34 -2.90
C LEU A 81 -12.45 2.52 -3.83
N LYS A 82 -11.49 3.21 -4.47
CA LYS A 82 -10.47 2.59 -5.32
C LYS A 82 -9.55 1.69 -4.50
N ALA A 83 -9.16 0.53 -5.03
CA ALA A 83 -8.16 -0.32 -4.38
C ALA A 83 -6.78 0.38 -4.27
N THR A 84 -6.03 0.00 -3.24
CA THR A 84 -4.66 0.43 -2.95
C THR A 84 -3.67 -0.71 -3.22
N THR A 85 -2.46 -0.39 -3.64
CA THR A 85 -1.35 -1.34 -3.72
C THR A 85 -0.61 -1.48 -2.39
N GLY A 86 -0.88 -0.59 -1.43
CA GLY A 86 -0.09 -0.47 -0.20
C GLY A 86 1.29 0.14 -0.40
N GLU A 87 1.60 0.61 -1.61
CA GLU A 87 2.83 1.34 -1.88
C GLU A 87 2.63 2.81 -1.51
N PHE A 88 3.64 3.40 -0.87
CA PHE A 88 3.62 4.83 -0.60
C PHE A 88 3.73 5.60 -1.93
N ASP A 89 2.72 6.40 -2.23
CA ASP A 89 2.65 7.21 -3.44
C ASP A 89 3.45 8.51 -3.27
N TRP A 90 4.70 8.50 -3.71
CA TRP A 90 5.58 9.67 -3.72
C TRP A 90 5.06 10.82 -4.62
N GLU A 91 4.14 10.55 -5.54
CA GLU A 91 3.60 11.57 -6.44
C GLU A 91 2.50 12.42 -5.79
N ASN A 92 1.84 11.89 -4.75
CA ASN A 92 0.68 12.53 -4.11
C ASN A 92 0.91 12.87 -2.63
N VAL A 93 2.16 13.13 -2.23
CA VAL A 93 2.49 13.56 -0.87
C VAL A 93 1.89 14.96 -0.60
N PRO A 94 0.97 15.12 0.38
CA PRO A 94 0.41 16.42 0.72
C PRO A 94 1.50 17.35 1.26
N LEU A 95 1.80 18.42 0.52
CA LEU A 95 2.84 19.39 0.85
C LEU A 95 2.53 20.18 2.13
N GLU A 96 1.27 20.21 2.58
CA GLU A 96 0.88 20.88 3.83
C GLU A 96 1.52 20.25 5.08
N SER A 97 2.08 19.04 4.99
CA SER A 97 2.79 18.38 6.10
C SER A 97 4.25 18.82 6.26
N LEU A 98 4.78 19.63 5.34
CA LEU A 98 6.19 20.07 5.31
C LEU A 98 6.40 21.50 5.84
N GLU A 99 5.33 22.21 6.22
CA GLU A 99 5.44 23.51 6.88
C GLU A 99 5.87 23.29 8.34
N MET A 100 7.18 23.31 8.57
CA MET A 100 7.72 23.50 9.92
C MET A 100 7.37 24.92 10.34
N VAL A 101 6.49 25.04 11.34
CA VAL A 101 6.26 26.31 12.03
C VAL A 101 7.55 26.64 12.79
N ASP A 102 8.25 27.70 12.35
CA ASP A 102 9.43 28.26 13.01
C ASP A 102 9.18 28.63 14.49
#